data_AF-A0A2S8RWK4-F1
#
_entry.id   AF-A0A2S8RWK4-F1
#
_cell.length_a   1.000
_cell.length_b   1.000
_cell.length_c   1.000
_cell.angle_alpha   90.00
_cell.angle_beta   90.00
_cell.angle_gamma   90.00
#
_symmetry.space_group_name_H-M   'P 1'
#
loop_
_entity.id
_entity.type
_entity.pdbx_description
1 polymer ?
#
loop_
_entity_poly.entity_id
_entity_poly.type
_entity_poly.pdbx_seq_one_letter_code
_entity_poly.pdbx_strand_id
1 'polypeptide(L)'
;MVTVISSETPTARKPHRCNSCLREIASGTIYRRARCVDGGDAWTWKTHLACQRAGEILWARDIRGEEDCLLNVCDMDSEDREMVYATDPATFHEVWPDRPAPGQPKPVQ
;
A
#
# COMPACT_ATOMS: atom_id res chain seq x y z
N MET A 1 10.34 1.60 16.70
CA MET A 1 8.90 1.86 16.56
C MET A 1 8.76 3.09 15.69
N VAL A 2 8.22 2.88 14.49
CA VAL A 2 8.05 3.96 13.52
C VAL A 2 6.93 4.90 13.96
N THR A 3 7.24 6.19 14.03
CA THR A 3 6.26 7.25 14.29
C THR A 3 6.08 8.11 13.05
N VAL A 4 4.82 8.36 12.65
CA VAL A 4 4.50 9.31 11.58
C VAL A 4 4.34 10.70 12.19
N ILE A 5 5.26 11.62 11.87
CA ILE A 5 5.27 12.98 12.41
C ILE A 5 4.56 14.00 11.51
N SER A 6 4.40 13.67 10.22
CA SER A 6 3.53 14.43 9.31
C SER A 6 3.02 13.55 8.18
N SER A 7 1.83 13.84 7.68
CA SER A 7 1.28 13.19 6.49
C SER A 7 0.43 14.15 5.68
N GLU A 8 0.47 13.99 4.36
CA GLU A 8 -0.21 14.84 3.39
C GLU A 8 -0.56 14.04 2.13
N THR A 9 -1.47 14.60 1.31
CA THR A 9 -1.97 13.95 0.10
C THR A 9 -1.74 14.83 -1.14
N PRO A 10 -0.48 15.08 -1.56
CA PRO A 10 -0.19 15.99 -2.64
C PRO A 10 -0.35 15.34 -4.02
N THR A 11 -0.44 16.16 -5.05
CA THR A 11 -0.33 15.74 -6.45
C THR A 11 1.15 15.67 -6.85
N ALA A 12 1.58 14.55 -7.43
CA ALA A 12 2.94 14.36 -7.91
C ALA A 12 3.28 15.36 -9.01
N ARG A 13 4.32 16.18 -8.82
CA ARG A 13 4.82 17.13 -9.83
C ARG A 13 5.89 16.51 -10.74
N LYS A 14 6.39 15.35 -10.36
CA LYS A 14 7.36 14.51 -11.08
C LYS A 14 7.14 13.05 -10.67
N PRO A 15 7.56 12.07 -11.47
CA PRO A 15 7.47 10.66 -11.10
C PRO A 15 8.12 10.36 -9.75
N HIS A 16 7.49 9.48 -8.99
CA HIS A 16 8.02 8.95 -7.73
C HIS A 16 7.93 7.43 -7.73
N ARG A 17 8.71 6.78 -6.86
CA ARG A 17 8.54 5.36 -6.58
C ARG A 17 7.62 5.20 -5.38
N CYS A 18 6.59 4.38 -5.50
CA CYS A 18 5.79 3.96 -4.35
C CYS A 18 6.61 3.01 -3.48
N ASN A 19 6.66 3.27 -2.18
CA ASN A 19 7.40 2.46 -1.24
C ASN A 19 6.72 1.11 -0.94
N SER A 20 5.41 0.97 -1.20
CA SER A 20 4.63 -0.23 -0.88
C SER A 20 4.52 -1.22 -2.05
N CYS A 21 4.34 -0.74 -3.28
CA CYS A 21 4.25 -1.61 -4.46
C CYS A 21 5.48 -1.56 -5.36
N LEU A 22 6.44 -0.68 -5.05
CA LEU A 22 7.67 -0.43 -5.81
C LEU A 22 7.50 0.09 -7.23
N ARG A 23 6.26 0.27 -7.71
CA ARG A 23 5.91 0.85 -9.02
C ARG A 23 5.93 2.37 -9.01
N GLU A 24 5.88 2.95 -10.20
CA GLU A 24 5.84 4.40 -10.40
C GLU A 24 4.51 5.02 -9.93
N ILE A 25 4.61 6.17 -9.27
CA ILE A 25 3.56 7.16 -9.10
C ILE A 25 3.81 8.23 -10.17
N ALA A 26 3.00 8.23 -11.22
CA ALA A 26 3.17 9.14 -12.35
C ALA A 26 2.97 10.61 -11.94
N SER A 27 3.51 11.52 -12.75
CA SER A 27 3.20 12.96 -12.59
C SER A 27 1.70 13.20 -12.80
N GLY A 28 1.11 14.07 -11.97
CA GLY A 28 -0.33 14.33 -11.94
C GLY A 28 -1.12 13.37 -11.04
N THR A 29 -0.53 12.27 -10.57
CA THR A 29 -1.20 11.34 -9.65
C THR A 29 -1.23 11.88 -8.22
N ILE A 30 -2.38 11.80 -7.56
CA ILE A 30 -2.52 12.07 -6.13
C ILE A 30 -1.96 10.88 -5.35
N TYR A 31 -1.11 11.14 -4.35
CA TYR A 31 -0.47 10.09 -3.57
C TYR A 31 -0.36 10.51 -2.10
N ARG A 32 -0.06 9.57 -1.20
CA ARG A 32 0.21 9.87 0.20
C ARG A 32 1.70 10.06 0.41
N ARG A 33 2.08 11.13 1.10
CA ARG A 33 3.45 11.37 1.57
C ARG A 33 3.44 11.49 3.09
N ALA A 34 4.26 10.69 3.76
CA ALA A 34 4.46 10.76 5.19
C ALA A 34 5.93 10.99 5.54
N ARG A 35 6.19 11.73 6.62
CA ARG A 35 7.50 11.80 7.27
C ARG A 35 7.47 10.86 8.46
N CYS A 36 8.37 9.88 8.44
CA CYS A 36 8.48 8.85 9.46
C CYS A 36 9.79 9.02 10.24
N VAL A 37 9.77 8.67 11.53
CA VAL A 37 10.95 8.64 12.39
C VAL A 37 11.00 7.33 13.18
N ASP A 38 12.19 6.75 13.31
CA ASP A 38 12.44 5.62 14.21
C ASP A 38 13.89 5.67 14.71
N GLY A 39 14.09 5.52 16.03
CA GLY A 39 15.43 5.39 16.61
C GLY A 39 16.44 6.52 16.34
N GLY A 40 16.02 7.67 15.82
CA GLY A 40 16.89 8.77 15.38
C GLY A 40 17.04 8.91 13.87
N ASP A 41 16.59 7.90 13.10
CA ASP A 41 16.49 7.97 11.66
C ASP A 41 15.15 8.57 11.23
N ALA A 42 15.17 9.29 10.11
CA ALA A 42 13.99 9.95 9.59
C ALA A 42 13.94 9.88 8.06
N TRP A 43 12.88 9.30 7.51
CA TRP A 43 12.69 9.08 6.08
C TRP A 43 11.34 9.57 5.58
N THR A 44 11.18 9.65 4.27
CA THR A 44 9.91 10.00 3.63
C THR A 44 9.32 8.76 2.99
N TRP A 45 8.10 8.45 3.37
CA TRP A 45 7.32 7.35 2.82
C TRP A 45 6.33 7.91 1.79
N LYS A 46 6.29 7.32 0.59
CA LYS A 46 5.39 7.71 -0.50
C LYS A 46 4.61 6.50 -0.99
N THR A 47 3.29 6.59 -1.03
CA THR A 47 2.44 5.47 -1.44
C THR A 47 1.31 5.93 -2.36
N HIS A 48 0.94 5.10 -3.34
CA HIS A 48 -0.36 5.25 -3.99
C HIS A 48 -1.46 5.15 -2.93
N LEU A 49 -2.59 5.84 -3.16
CA LEU A 49 -3.70 5.85 -2.20
C LEU A 49 -4.26 4.45 -1.97
N ALA A 50 -4.48 3.66 -3.03
CA ALA A 50 -4.95 2.29 -2.87
C ALA A 50 -3.93 1.36 -2.20
N CYS A 51 -2.62 1.54 -2.45
CA CYS A 51 -1.59 0.77 -1.75
C CYS A 51 -1.57 1.07 -0.25
N GLN A 52 -1.73 2.34 0.13
CA GLN A 52 -1.87 2.75 1.52
C GLN A 52 -3.12 2.11 2.15
N ARG A 53 -4.25 2.17 1.44
CA ARG A 53 -5.54 1.64 1.92
C ARG A 53 -5.49 0.13 2.14
N ALA A 54 -4.87 -0.62 1.24
CA ALA A 54 -4.69 -2.06 1.39
C ALA A 54 -3.89 -2.40 2.66
N GLY A 55 -2.79 -1.69 2.94
CA GLY A 55 -2.03 -1.86 4.18
C GLY A 55 -2.85 -1.53 5.43
N GLU A 56 -3.64 -0.46 5.40
CA GLU A 56 -4.53 -0.06 6.51
C GLU A 56 -5.63 -1.09 6.80
N ILE A 57 -6.14 -1.78 5.77
CA ILE A 57 -7.15 -2.84 5.92
C ILE A 57 -6.60 -4.02 6.75
N LEU A 58 -5.35 -4.42 6.50
CA LEU A 58 -4.67 -5.46 7.26
C LEU A 58 -4.26 -4.95 8.65
N TRP A 59 -3.81 -3.71 8.75
CA TRP A 59 -3.51 -3.08 10.03
C TRP A 59 -4.71 -3.07 10.98
N ALA A 60 -5.90 -2.74 10.48
CA ALA A 60 -7.13 -2.77 11.28
C ALA A 60 -7.48 -4.17 11.82
N ARG A 61 -6.86 -5.23 11.26
CA ARG A 61 -7.03 -6.65 11.65
C ARG A 61 -5.88 -7.19 12.49
N ASP A 62 -5.03 -6.31 12.99
CA ASP A 62 -3.81 -6.70 13.73
C ASP A 62 -2.77 -7.47 12.90
N ILE A 63 -2.87 -7.41 11.57
CA ILE A 63 -1.85 -7.94 10.67
C ILE A 63 -0.84 -6.83 10.44
N ARG A 64 0.43 -7.15 10.73
CA ARG A 64 1.54 -6.20 10.74
C ARG A 64 2.58 -6.60 9.70
N GLY A 65 3.18 -5.60 9.07
CA GLY A 65 4.40 -5.79 8.29
C GLY A 65 5.64 -5.88 9.18
N GLU A 66 6.80 -5.86 8.55
CA GLU A 66 8.07 -5.80 9.26
C GLU A 66 8.13 -4.58 10.20
N GLU A 67 8.78 -4.76 11.35
CA GLU A 67 8.98 -3.70 12.35
C GLU A 67 7.68 -3.01 12.83
N ASP A 68 6.58 -3.76 12.90
CA ASP A 68 5.25 -3.25 13.31
C ASP A 68 4.77 -2.08 12.44
N CYS A 69 5.04 -2.16 11.13
CA CYS A 69 4.59 -1.19 10.13
C CYS A 69 3.37 -1.70 9.34
N LEU A 70 2.82 -0.83 8.48
CA LEU A 70 1.86 -1.27 7.47
C LEU A 70 2.50 -2.29 6.54
N LEU A 71 1.81 -3.41 6.30
CA LEU A 71 2.28 -4.41 5.34
C LEU A 71 2.30 -3.82 3.92
N ASN A 72 3.40 -4.02 3.20
CA ASN A 72 3.52 -3.56 1.84
C ASN A 72 2.71 -4.47 0.90
N VAL A 73 2.07 -3.89 -0.11
CA VAL A 73 1.27 -4.68 -1.06
C VAL A 73 2.11 -5.62 -1.92
N CYS A 74 3.42 -5.37 -2.06
CA CYS A 74 4.34 -6.31 -2.72
C CYS A 74 4.61 -7.57 -1.88
N ASP A 75 4.44 -7.46 -0.56
CA ASP A 75 4.73 -8.54 0.40
C ASP A 75 3.46 -9.31 0.79
N MET A 76 2.28 -8.76 0.49
CA MET A 76 0.98 -9.41 0.73
C MET A 76 0.85 -10.71 -0.08
N ASP A 77 0.51 -11.80 0.60
CA ASP A 77 0.27 -13.11 -0.01
C ASP A 77 -1.15 -13.23 -0.60
N SER A 78 -1.62 -14.45 -0.90
CA SER A 78 -3.00 -14.63 -1.36
C SER A 78 -4.03 -14.31 -0.29
N GLU A 79 -3.84 -14.78 0.95
CA GLU A 79 -4.80 -14.64 2.04
C GLU A 79 -4.97 -13.17 2.43
N ASP A 80 -3.87 -12.42 2.47
CA ASP A 80 -3.86 -10.96 2.65
C ASP A 80 -4.71 -10.24 1.60
N ARG A 81 -4.52 -10.62 0.33
CA ARG A 81 -5.25 -10.01 -0.79
C ARG A 81 -6.73 -10.37 -0.76
N GLU A 82 -7.08 -11.58 -0.33
CA GLU A 82 -8.48 -11.99 -0.13
C GLU A 82 -9.14 -11.13 0.96
N MET A 83 -8.43 -10.82 2.05
CA MET A 83 -8.91 -9.92 3.09
C MET A 83 -9.12 -8.49 2.58
N VAL A 84 -8.21 -7.99 1.75
CA VAL A 84 -8.37 -6.67 1.11
C VAL A 84 -9.60 -6.67 0.21
N TYR A 85 -9.78 -7.67 -0.65
CA TYR A 85 -10.96 -7.78 -1.51
C TYR A 85 -12.26 -7.87 -0.72
N ALA A 86 -12.32 -8.70 0.33
CA ALA A 86 -13.50 -8.86 1.16
C ALA A 86 -13.92 -7.55 1.86
N THR A 87 -12.96 -6.66 2.13
CA THR A 87 -13.21 -5.36 2.78
C THR A 87 -13.51 -4.25 1.77
N ASP A 88 -12.75 -4.21 0.69
CA ASP A 88 -12.79 -3.14 -0.31
C ASP A 88 -12.34 -3.68 -1.69
N PRO A 89 -13.30 -4.22 -2.48
CA PRO A 89 -13.02 -4.74 -3.82
C PRO A 89 -12.41 -3.69 -4.76
N ALA A 90 -12.78 -2.41 -4.61
CA ALA A 90 -12.26 -1.35 -5.45
C ALA A 90 -10.76 -1.14 -5.20
N THR A 91 -10.34 -1.10 -3.93
CA THR A 91 -8.91 -1.06 -3.56
C THR A 91 -8.18 -2.29 -4.11
N PHE A 92 -8.76 -3.49 -4.01
CA PHE A 92 -8.14 -4.69 -4.57
C PHE A 92 -7.87 -4.57 -6.07
N HIS A 93 -8.86 -4.18 -6.86
CA HIS A 93 -8.73 -4.08 -8.31
C HIS A 93 -7.79 -2.95 -8.75
N GLU A 94 -7.69 -1.86 -7.98
CA GLU A 94 -6.73 -0.80 -8.25
C GLU A 94 -5.29 -1.23 -7.95
N VAL A 95 -5.06 -1.94 -6.84
CA VAL A 95 -3.72 -2.42 -6.47
C VAL A 95 -3.27 -3.57 -7.38
N TRP A 96 -4.15 -4.53 -7.65
CA TRP A 96 -3.85 -5.76 -8.38
C TRP A 96 -4.80 -6.00 -9.57
N PRO A 97 -4.73 -5.17 -10.62
CA PRO A 97 -5.65 -5.26 -11.76
C PRO A 97 -5.57 -6.59 -12.52
N ASP A 98 -4.40 -7.22 -12.56
CA ASP A 98 -4.15 -8.47 -13.28
C ASP A 98 -4.43 -9.73 -12.43
N ARG A 99 -4.86 -9.57 -11.17
CA ARG A 99 -5.14 -10.71 -10.29
C ARG A 99 -6.62 -11.07 -10.35
N PRO A 100 -6.95 -12.39 -10.42
CA PRO A 100 -8.34 -12.83 -10.31
C PRO A 100 -8.88 -12.46 -8.93
N ALA A 101 -10.18 -12.20 -8.84
CA ALA A 101 -10.84 -12.04 -7.56
C ALA A 101 -10.74 -13.35 -6.74
N PRO A 102 -10.77 -13.28 -5.40
CA PRO A 102 -10.82 -14.46 -4.54
C PRO A 102 -11.90 -15.46 -4.97
N GLY A 103 -11.56 -16.74 -5.02
CA GLY A 103 -12.48 -17.80 -5.45
C GLY A 103 -12.69 -17.92 -6.97
N GLN A 104 -12.10 -17.04 -7.79
CA GLN A 104 -12.07 -17.22 -9.25
C GLN A 104 -10.84 -18.04 -9.67
N PRO A 105 -10.99 -18.94 -10.67
CA PRO A 105 -9.85 -19.70 -11.18
C PRO A 105 -8.78 -18.74 -11.70
N LYS A 106 -7.50 -19.08 -11.45
CA LYS A 106 -6.37 -18.33 -12.01
C LYS A 106 -6.50 -18.31 -13.55
N PRO A 107 -6.34 -17.15 -14.21
CA PRO A 107 -6.32 -17.13 -15.67
C PRO A 107 -5.25 -18.11 -16.15
N VAL A 108 -5.68 -19.05 -16.99
CA VAL A 108 -4.80 -20.01 -17.66
C VAL A 108 -3.89 -19.18 -18.58
N GLN A 109 -2.58 -19.22 -18.31
CA GLN A 109 -1.56 -18.66 -19.21
C GLN A 109 -1.41 -19.54 -20.45
#